data_AF-A0A939WP31-F1
#
_entry.id   AF-A0A939WP31-F1
#
_cell.length_a   1.000
_cell.length_b   1.000
_cell.length_c   1.000
_cell.angle_alpha   90.00
_cell.angle_beta   90.00
_cell.angle_gamma   90.00
#
_symmetry.space_group_name_H-M   'P 1'
#
loop_
_entity.id
_entity.type
_entity.pdbx_description
1 polymer ?
#
loop_
_entity_poly.entity_id
_entity_poly.type
_entity_poly.pdbx_seq_one_letter_code
_entity_poly.pdbx_strand_id
1 'polypeptide(L)'
;MNKIIITAVVAAVAVCTFAQEGGKMRENPEAKLHRFSTTVEKERPELNQETKDLIAAYRRDPSDANRDALREQVAKNYDAVVARKKAKLEELKRTAKHQSKIDEMQVIVDEMLRDREQRIEASMARFTDSRFRPGLRDKADAYLPVLGAKGKNVSIGSTPVTEAEWAKFKGKSVAPEKEKLPVTNVSVKDAEQYCAYLSKDDPAHVYRLPSEAEWELAAGHMPKDADFNCGEGGAITPVDKYAKTKGACGGVDFWGNCWEWTSTMRGEGLSGVKGGAFDSKRTECRTEARTESRKSTACYPNVTFRVIREGK
;
A
#
# COMPACT_ATOMS: atom_id res chain seq x y z
N MET A 1 -8.97 -22.19 45.33
CA MET A 1 -10.39 -21.95 44.97
C MET A 1 -10.52 -20.56 44.36
N ASN A 2 -11.46 -20.43 43.42
CA ASN A 2 -11.88 -19.24 42.66
C ASN A 2 -11.02 -18.91 41.43
N LYS A 3 -11.43 -19.36 40.23
CA LYS A 3 -12.50 -18.84 39.32
C LYS A 3 -12.12 -17.45 38.78
N ILE A 4 -11.55 -17.35 37.57
CA ILE A 4 -12.22 -17.18 36.26
C ILE A 4 -13.24 -16.02 36.27
N ILE A 5 -12.98 -15.00 35.43
CA ILE A 5 -13.92 -14.43 34.44
C ILE A 5 -13.11 -13.75 33.30
N ILE A 6 -13.56 -14.04 32.08
CA ILE A 6 -13.08 -13.65 30.74
C ILE A 6 -13.89 -12.45 30.24
N THR A 7 -13.30 -11.52 29.48
CA THR A 7 -14.03 -10.74 28.45
C THR A 7 -13.11 -10.27 27.32
N ALA A 8 -13.60 -10.32 26.07
CA ALA A 8 -12.90 -10.05 24.81
C ALA A 8 -13.69 -9.08 23.88
N VAL A 9 -12.98 -8.55 22.85
CA VAL A 9 -13.44 -7.99 21.53
C VAL A 9 -13.88 -6.50 21.54
N VAL A 10 -13.26 -5.54 20.80
CA VAL A 10 -13.06 -5.44 19.33
C VAL A 10 -11.60 -5.23 18.92
N ALA A 11 -11.13 -6.19 18.11
CA ALA A 11 -9.87 -6.23 17.37
C ALA A 11 -10.00 -5.49 16.01
N ALA A 12 -8.92 -5.15 15.31
CA ALA A 12 -7.60 -5.77 15.40
C ALA A 12 -6.52 -4.77 14.98
N VAL A 13 -5.50 -4.43 15.76
CA VAL A 13 -5.10 -4.74 17.15
C VAL A 13 -4.89 -3.39 17.87
N ALA A 14 -5.19 -3.34 19.17
CA ALA A 14 -5.75 -2.19 19.89
C ALA A 14 -4.76 -1.28 20.62
N VAL A 15 -5.20 -0.03 20.88
CA VAL A 15 -5.21 0.57 22.24
C VAL A 15 -6.53 1.32 22.49
N CYS A 16 -7.25 0.82 23.50
CA CYS A 16 -8.23 1.36 24.46
C CYS A 16 -9.34 2.39 24.09
N THR A 17 -10.57 2.03 24.45
CA THR A 17 -11.78 2.88 24.57
C THR A 17 -11.96 3.44 25.98
N PHE A 18 -12.39 4.70 26.09
CA PHE A 18 -13.37 5.13 27.08
C PHE A 18 -14.54 5.75 26.34
N ALA A 19 -15.74 5.19 26.55
CA ALA A 19 -16.96 5.97 26.41
C ALA A 19 -17.01 6.90 27.62
N GLN A 20 -16.90 8.21 27.37
CA GLN A 20 -17.21 9.23 28.36
C GLN A 20 -18.04 10.31 27.69
N GLU A 21 -19.12 10.65 28.39
CA GLU A 21 -20.14 11.65 28.06
C GLU A 21 -19.54 12.95 27.50
N GLY A 22 -20.19 13.51 26.48
CA GLY A 22 -20.26 14.96 26.23
C GLY A 22 -18.97 15.79 26.22
N GLY A 23 -17.80 15.18 26.09
CA GLY A 23 -16.52 15.87 26.14
C GLY A 23 -16.16 16.51 24.80
N LYS A 24 -15.80 17.80 24.80
CA LYS A 24 -15.25 18.48 23.62
C LYS A 24 -14.16 17.61 22.97
N MET A 25 -14.31 17.38 21.68
CA MET A 25 -13.39 16.62 20.84
C MET A 25 -11.96 17.14 21.03
N ARG A 26 -11.09 16.36 21.69
CA ARG A 26 -9.70 16.76 21.96
C ARG A 26 -8.84 16.45 20.74
N GLU A 27 -7.94 17.38 20.42
CA GLU A 27 -6.98 17.18 19.33
C GLU A 27 -5.92 16.15 19.75
N ASN A 28 -5.68 15.18 18.88
CA ASN A 28 -4.58 14.23 18.95
C ASN A 28 -3.43 14.77 18.09
N PRO A 29 -2.32 15.24 18.69
CA PRO A 29 -1.22 15.85 17.97
C PRO A 29 -0.41 14.85 17.13
N GLU A 30 -0.55 13.55 17.38
CA GLU A 30 0.13 12.51 16.61
C GLU A 30 -0.66 12.05 15.37
N ALA A 31 -1.94 12.39 15.28
CA ALA A 31 -2.79 11.93 14.19
C ALA A 31 -2.63 12.81 12.94
N LYS A 32 -2.20 12.20 11.83
CA LYS A 32 -1.91 12.91 10.57
C LYS A 32 -3.13 13.01 9.66
N LEU A 33 -3.99 12.00 9.64
CA LEU A 33 -5.18 11.99 8.79
C LEU A 33 -6.45 12.43 9.52
N HIS A 34 -6.53 12.13 10.81
CA HIS A 34 -7.71 12.39 11.62
C HIS A 34 -7.29 13.00 12.96
N ARG A 35 -7.00 14.31 12.98
CA ARG A 35 -6.56 15.07 14.17
C ARG A 35 -7.46 14.90 15.41
N PHE A 36 -8.69 14.43 15.23
CA PHE A 36 -9.65 14.19 16.31
C PHE A 36 -9.88 12.71 16.63
N SER A 37 -9.04 11.82 16.08
CA SER A 37 -9.10 10.38 16.34
C SER A 37 -8.42 10.04 17.67
N THR A 38 -9.06 9.18 18.45
CA THR A 38 -8.53 8.68 19.73
C THR A 38 -7.46 7.60 19.58
N THR A 39 -7.25 7.07 18.37
CA THR A 39 -6.24 6.02 18.08
C THR A 39 -5.18 6.55 17.13
N VAL A 40 -3.98 5.99 17.18
CA VAL A 40 -2.86 6.32 16.28
C VAL A 40 -2.41 5.04 15.58
N GLU A 41 -2.31 5.05 14.24
CA GLU A 41 -1.90 3.88 13.45
C GLU A 41 -0.69 4.21 12.57
N LYS A 42 0.51 3.99 13.10
CA LYS A 42 1.78 4.25 12.39
C LYS A 42 2.24 3.08 11.53
N GLU A 43 1.75 1.87 11.83
CA GLU A 43 2.13 0.63 11.15
C GLU A 43 0.92 -0.24 10.88
N ARG A 44 1.11 -1.24 10.01
CA ARG A 44 0.06 -2.20 9.65
C ARG A 44 -0.37 -3.04 10.87
N PRO A 45 -1.68 -3.21 11.10
CA PRO A 45 -2.18 -4.05 12.18
C PRO A 45 -1.76 -5.52 12.04
N GLU A 46 -1.57 -6.18 13.18
CA GLU A 46 -1.34 -7.62 13.22
C GLU A 46 -2.58 -8.43 12.85
N LEU A 47 -2.36 -9.60 12.25
CA LEU A 47 -3.42 -10.59 12.03
C LEU A 47 -3.90 -11.16 13.37
N ASN A 48 -5.20 -11.38 13.51
CA ASN A 48 -5.74 -12.09 14.68
C ASN A 48 -5.30 -13.56 14.70
N GLN A 49 -5.38 -14.19 15.88
CA GLN A 49 -4.88 -15.55 16.08
C GLN A 49 -5.60 -16.57 15.21
N GLU A 50 -6.93 -16.47 15.09
CA GLU A 50 -7.74 -17.36 14.24
C GLU A 50 -7.29 -17.33 12.76
N THR A 51 -6.99 -16.14 12.23
CA THR A 51 -6.45 -16.02 10.86
C THR A 51 -5.06 -16.64 10.77
N LYS A 52 -4.19 -16.43 11.77
CA LYS A 52 -2.86 -17.06 11.83
C LYS A 52 -2.97 -18.59 11.82
N ASP A 53 -3.90 -19.14 12.58
CA ASP A 53 -4.13 -20.59 12.69
C ASP A 53 -4.68 -21.19 11.39
N LEU A 54 -5.63 -20.53 10.73
CA LEU A 54 -6.17 -20.96 9.45
C LEU A 54 -5.13 -20.91 8.32
N ILE A 55 -4.25 -19.91 8.33
CA ILE A 55 -3.11 -19.86 7.40
C ILE A 55 -2.16 -21.03 7.65
N ALA A 56 -1.90 -21.36 8.92
CA ALA A 56 -1.06 -22.51 9.28
C ALA A 56 -1.72 -23.84 8.88
N ALA A 57 -3.04 -23.97 9.03
CA ALA A 57 -3.81 -25.13 8.60
C ALA A 57 -3.73 -25.33 7.09
N TYR A 58 -4.03 -24.29 6.30
CA TYR A 58 -3.93 -24.34 4.84
C TYR A 58 -2.53 -24.70 4.34
N ARG A 59 -1.47 -24.20 4.99
CA ARG A 59 -0.09 -24.57 4.63
C ARG A 59 0.24 -26.02 4.90
N ARG A 60 -0.33 -26.60 5.96
CA ARG A 60 -0.12 -28.00 6.32
C ARG A 60 -0.87 -28.92 5.36
N ASP A 61 -2.08 -28.52 4.98
CA ASP A 61 -2.95 -29.24 4.05
C ASP A 61 -3.71 -28.24 3.16
N PRO A 62 -3.29 -28.03 1.91
CA PRO A 62 -3.89 -27.05 0.99
C PRO A 62 -5.17 -27.59 0.33
N SER A 63 -6.05 -28.20 1.12
CA SER A 63 -7.36 -28.70 0.69
C SER A 63 -8.38 -27.57 0.49
N ASP A 64 -9.40 -27.82 -0.33
CA ASP A 64 -10.49 -26.86 -0.57
C ASP A 64 -11.19 -26.47 0.74
N ALA A 65 -11.37 -27.43 1.66
CA ALA A 65 -11.96 -27.17 2.98
C ALA A 65 -11.15 -26.15 3.80
N ASN A 66 -9.82 -26.31 3.87
CA ASN A 66 -8.96 -25.35 4.58
C ASN A 66 -8.88 -24.00 3.88
N ARG A 67 -8.90 -24.01 2.53
CA ARG A 67 -8.94 -22.79 1.73
C ARG A 67 -10.22 -22.00 1.99
N ASP A 68 -11.37 -22.67 2.01
CA ASP A 68 -12.68 -22.05 2.19
C ASP A 68 -12.86 -21.54 3.63
N ALA A 69 -12.40 -22.29 4.63
CA ALA A 69 -12.39 -21.83 6.02
C ALA A 69 -11.54 -20.56 6.20
N LEU A 70 -10.34 -20.52 5.60
CA LEU A 70 -9.50 -19.32 5.59
C LEU A 70 -10.19 -18.15 4.87
N ARG A 71 -10.80 -18.41 3.71
CA ARG A 71 -11.52 -17.39 2.94
C ARG A 71 -12.70 -16.82 3.71
N GLU A 72 -13.48 -17.67 4.36
CA GLU A 72 -14.60 -17.26 5.20
C GLU A 72 -14.11 -16.33 6.32
N GLN A 73 -12.99 -16.66 6.97
CA GLN A 73 -12.42 -15.80 8.01
C GLN A 73 -11.91 -14.47 7.46
N VAL A 74 -11.27 -14.47 6.29
CA VAL A 74 -10.84 -13.25 5.60
C VAL A 74 -12.04 -12.36 5.26
N ALA A 75 -13.12 -12.95 4.75
CA ALA A 75 -14.36 -12.24 4.44
C ALA A 75 -15.00 -11.63 5.71
N LYS A 76 -15.12 -12.41 6.80
CA LYS A 76 -15.61 -11.93 8.11
C LYS A 76 -14.81 -10.74 8.62
N ASN A 77 -13.48 -10.84 8.58
CA ASN A 77 -12.59 -9.75 8.98
C ASN A 77 -12.80 -8.49 8.13
N TYR A 78 -12.93 -8.65 6.81
CA TYR A 78 -13.16 -7.53 5.89
C TYR A 78 -14.51 -6.86 6.14
N ASP A 79 -15.58 -7.64 6.27
CA ASP A 79 -16.94 -7.13 6.52
C ASP A 79 -17.03 -6.38 7.84
N ALA A 80 -16.32 -6.84 8.87
CA ALA A 80 -16.23 -6.12 10.13
C ALA A 80 -15.57 -4.73 9.96
N VAL A 81 -14.58 -4.59 9.08
CA VAL A 81 -13.97 -3.28 8.75
C VAL A 81 -14.97 -2.41 7.99
N VAL A 82 -15.66 -2.97 6.99
CA VAL A 82 -16.69 -2.25 6.21
C VAL A 82 -17.80 -1.73 7.13
N ALA A 83 -18.30 -2.56 8.04
CA ALA A 83 -19.34 -2.19 9.00
C ALA A 83 -18.90 -1.02 9.89
N ARG A 84 -17.67 -1.04 10.41
CA ARG A 84 -17.12 0.07 11.20
C ARG A 84 -17.00 1.36 10.39
N LYS A 85 -16.58 1.27 9.13
CA LYS A 85 -16.48 2.44 8.23
C LYS A 85 -17.87 3.01 7.91
N LYS A 86 -18.87 2.17 7.66
CA LYS A 86 -20.27 2.59 7.50
C LYS A 86 -20.80 3.29 8.76
N ALA A 87 -20.58 2.73 9.94
CA ALA A 87 -21.00 3.35 11.20
C ALA A 87 -20.34 4.72 11.40
N LYS A 88 -19.05 4.85 11.08
CA LYS A 88 -18.34 6.12 11.16
C LYS A 88 -18.85 7.15 10.15
N LEU A 89 -19.22 6.73 8.95
CA LEU A 89 -19.85 7.59 7.96
C LEU A 89 -21.21 8.12 8.46
N GLU A 90 -22.04 7.26 9.05
CA GLU A 90 -23.31 7.68 9.65
C GLU A 90 -23.13 8.64 10.83
N GLU A 91 -22.09 8.44 11.64
CA GLU A 91 -21.70 9.40 12.69
C GLU A 91 -21.28 10.74 12.09
N LEU A 92 -20.45 10.74 11.03
CA LEU A 92 -20.00 11.97 10.36
C LEU A 92 -21.15 12.72 9.72
N LYS A 93 -22.14 12.04 9.13
CA LYS A 93 -23.35 12.67 8.59
C LYS A 93 -24.11 13.50 9.64
N ARG A 94 -23.99 13.14 10.93
CA ARG A 94 -24.64 13.84 12.05
C ARG A 94 -23.75 14.90 12.70
N THR A 95 -22.43 14.73 12.64
CA THR A 95 -21.48 15.48 13.49
C THR A 95 -20.46 16.32 12.72
N ALA A 96 -20.24 16.04 11.43
CA ALA A 96 -19.24 16.73 10.64
C ALA A 96 -19.69 18.17 10.34
N LYS A 97 -18.81 19.14 10.63
CA LYS A 97 -19.03 20.55 10.31
C LYS A 97 -18.94 20.87 8.81
N HIS A 98 -18.26 20.01 8.05
CA HIS A 98 -17.98 20.25 6.63
C HIS A 98 -18.37 19.02 5.82
N GLN A 99 -19.12 19.25 4.73
CA GLN A 99 -19.61 18.23 3.82
C GLN A 99 -18.46 17.40 3.21
N SER A 100 -17.32 18.03 2.93
CA SER A 100 -16.15 17.36 2.36
C SER A 100 -15.69 16.14 3.17
N LYS A 101 -15.82 16.15 4.50
CA LYS A 101 -15.48 14.98 5.35
C LYS A 101 -16.43 13.82 5.16
N ILE A 102 -17.70 14.10 4.89
CA ILE A 102 -18.72 13.09 4.61
C ILE A 102 -18.44 12.51 3.22
N ASP A 103 -18.19 13.36 2.24
CA ASP A 103 -17.93 12.95 0.85
C ASP A 103 -16.67 12.07 0.75
N GLU A 104 -15.57 12.48 1.40
CA GLU A 104 -14.34 11.67 1.48
C GLU A 104 -14.60 10.28 2.10
N MET A 105 -15.37 10.23 3.20
CA MET A 105 -15.69 8.98 3.86
C MET A 105 -16.64 8.11 3.03
N GLN A 106 -17.58 8.72 2.31
CA GLN A 106 -18.50 8.04 1.40
C GLN A 106 -17.74 7.37 0.26
N VAL A 107 -16.79 8.08 -0.37
CA VAL A 107 -15.92 7.51 -1.42
C VAL A 107 -15.18 6.27 -0.90
N ILE A 108 -14.62 6.34 0.32
CA ILE A 108 -13.92 5.19 0.92
C ILE A 108 -14.88 4.00 1.11
N VAL A 109 -16.08 4.23 1.66
CA VAL A 109 -17.06 3.17 1.89
C VAL A 109 -17.52 2.55 0.57
N ASP A 110 -17.78 3.36 -0.44
CA ASP A 110 -18.25 2.89 -1.75
C ASP A 110 -17.18 2.06 -2.46
N GLU A 111 -15.92 2.49 -2.41
CA GLU A 111 -14.78 1.71 -2.90
C GLU A 111 -14.67 0.36 -2.19
N MET A 112 -14.78 0.33 -0.85
CA MET A 112 -14.71 -0.92 -0.09
C MET A 112 -15.84 -1.90 -0.46
N LEU A 113 -17.05 -1.39 -0.71
CA LEU A 113 -18.17 -2.24 -1.12
C LEU A 113 -17.99 -2.77 -2.54
N ARG A 114 -17.54 -1.91 -3.45
CA ARG A 114 -17.30 -2.26 -4.85
C ARG A 114 -16.19 -3.30 -5.00
N ASP A 115 -15.11 -3.14 -4.25
CA ASP A 115 -13.89 -3.94 -4.39
C ASP A 115 -13.83 -5.13 -3.41
N ARG A 116 -14.91 -5.41 -2.67
CA ARG A 116 -14.94 -6.42 -1.59
C ARG A 116 -14.35 -7.77 -2.02
N GLU A 117 -14.87 -8.37 -3.08
CA GLU A 117 -14.39 -9.69 -3.54
C GLU A 117 -12.93 -9.62 -3.98
N GLN A 118 -12.54 -8.57 -4.71
CA GLN A 118 -11.15 -8.39 -5.13
C GLN A 118 -10.20 -8.30 -3.92
N ARG A 119 -10.61 -7.64 -2.83
CA ARG A 119 -9.82 -7.50 -1.60
C ARG A 119 -9.70 -8.81 -0.82
N ILE A 120 -10.78 -9.59 -0.80
CA ILE A 120 -10.77 -10.94 -0.22
C ILE A 120 -9.83 -11.84 -1.02
N GLU A 121 -9.95 -11.87 -2.35
CA GLU A 121 -9.10 -12.69 -3.21
C GLU A 121 -7.62 -12.24 -3.18
N ALA A 122 -7.33 -10.94 -3.13
CA ALA A 122 -5.97 -10.44 -2.96
C ALA A 122 -5.35 -10.88 -1.62
N SER A 123 -6.16 -10.89 -0.55
CA SER A 123 -5.73 -11.39 0.77
C SER A 123 -5.50 -12.90 0.75
N MET A 124 -6.40 -13.65 0.10
CA MET A 124 -6.24 -15.10 -0.11
C MET A 124 -4.96 -15.40 -0.88
N ALA A 125 -4.78 -14.79 -2.05
CA ALA A 125 -3.60 -14.99 -2.89
C ALA A 125 -2.30 -14.71 -2.14
N ARG A 126 -2.29 -13.69 -1.28
CA ARG A 126 -1.15 -13.41 -0.40
C ARG A 126 -0.93 -14.49 0.65
N PHE A 127 -1.98 -14.94 1.33
CA PHE A 127 -1.87 -15.89 2.45
C PHE A 127 -1.54 -17.31 2.01
N THR A 128 -1.97 -17.67 0.80
CA THR A 128 -1.69 -18.96 0.16
C THR A 128 -0.39 -18.96 -0.65
N ASP A 129 0.26 -17.81 -0.82
CA ASP A 129 1.58 -17.72 -1.45
C ASP A 129 2.63 -18.48 -0.61
N SER A 130 3.34 -19.42 -1.25
CA SER A 130 4.36 -20.24 -0.58
C SER A 130 5.52 -19.43 0.01
N ARG A 131 5.73 -18.20 -0.47
CA ARG A 131 6.76 -17.28 0.02
C ARG A 131 6.31 -16.52 1.26
N PHE A 132 5.03 -16.57 1.63
CA PHE A 132 4.55 -15.89 2.83
C PHE A 132 5.17 -16.54 4.07
N ARG A 133 5.95 -15.81 4.86
CA ARG A 133 6.59 -16.33 6.08
C ARG A 133 6.87 -15.22 7.09
N PRO A 134 7.05 -15.54 8.38
CA PRO A 134 7.53 -14.57 9.36
C PRO A 134 8.83 -13.89 8.90
N GLY A 135 9.00 -12.61 9.22
CA GLY A 135 10.22 -11.84 8.92
C GLY A 135 10.43 -11.47 7.44
N LEU A 136 9.44 -11.68 6.57
CA LEU A 136 9.59 -11.37 5.13
C LEU A 136 9.94 -9.90 4.85
N ARG A 137 9.50 -8.97 5.72
CA ARG A 137 9.72 -7.51 5.60
C ARG A 137 11.07 -7.04 6.17
N ASP A 138 11.85 -7.93 6.76
CA ASP A 138 13.10 -7.59 7.45
C ASP A 138 14.31 -7.71 6.53
N LYS A 139 14.13 -8.32 5.35
CA LYS A 139 15.17 -8.45 4.34
C LYS A 139 15.44 -7.11 3.66
N ALA A 140 16.71 -6.75 3.57
CA ALA A 140 17.20 -5.60 2.82
C ALA A 140 17.62 -6.03 1.40
N ASP A 141 16.70 -6.63 0.65
CA ASP A 141 16.93 -7.01 -0.75
C ASP A 141 16.46 -5.88 -1.69
N ALA A 142 17.19 -5.64 -2.78
CA ALA A 142 16.81 -4.63 -3.79
C ALA A 142 15.47 -4.94 -4.47
N TYR A 143 15.09 -6.22 -4.53
CA TYR A 143 13.81 -6.68 -5.06
C TYR A 143 13.11 -7.59 -4.06
N LEU A 144 11.91 -7.19 -3.65
CA LEU A 144 11.12 -7.80 -2.59
C LEU A 144 9.92 -8.55 -3.16
N PRO A 145 9.54 -9.71 -2.61
CA PRO A 145 8.46 -10.53 -3.17
C PRO A 145 7.11 -9.83 -3.13
N VAL A 146 6.42 -9.81 -4.27
CA VAL A 146 5.02 -9.39 -4.37
C VAL A 146 4.14 -10.61 -4.15
N LEU A 147 3.69 -10.82 -2.91
CA LEU A 147 2.89 -11.99 -2.54
C LEU A 147 1.51 -11.95 -3.21
N GLY A 148 1.10 -13.07 -3.79
CA GLY A 148 -0.18 -13.20 -4.50
C GLY A 148 -0.21 -12.64 -5.92
N ALA A 149 0.92 -12.15 -6.43
CA ALA A 149 1.04 -11.80 -7.85
C ALA A 149 0.98 -13.07 -8.72
N LYS A 150 0.31 -12.99 -9.87
CA LYS A 150 0.05 -14.16 -10.75
C LYS A 150 1.27 -14.64 -11.56
N GLY A 151 2.31 -13.81 -11.65
CA GLY A 151 3.52 -14.13 -12.41
C GLY A 151 4.50 -15.05 -11.69
N LYS A 152 5.54 -15.51 -12.40
CA LYS A 152 6.56 -16.40 -11.83
C LYS A 152 7.50 -15.62 -10.92
N ASN A 153 7.53 -15.95 -9.63
CA ASN A 153 8.46 -15.36 -8.64
C ASN A 153 8.51 -13.82 -8.68
N VAL A 154 7.36 -13.16 -8.89
CA VAL A 154 7.27 -11.70 -9.02
C VAL A 154 7.83 -11.02 -7.77
N SER A 155 8.76 -10.11 -8.00
CA SER A 155 9.35 -9.22 -7.00
C SER A 155 9.34 -7.78 -7.51
N ILE A 156 9.40 -6.81 -6.60
CA ILE A 156 9.33 -5.38 -6.91
C ILE A 156 10.49 -4.64 -6.23
N GLY A 157 11.00 -3.59 -6.86
CA GLY A 157 12.05 -2.74 -6.30
C GLY A 157 11.72 -2.26 -4.88
N SER A 158 12.69 -2.32 -3.97
CA SER A 158 12.52 -1.86 -2.58
C SER A 158 12.23 -0.36 -2.48
N THR A 159 12.65 0.41 -3.47
CA THR A 159 12.41 1.85 -3.64
C THR A 159 11.99 2.13 -5.09
N PRO A 160 11.46 3.33 -5.41
CA PRO A 160 11.46 3.82 -6.78
C PRO A 160 12.89 3.87 -7.34
N VAL A 161 13.01 3.91 -8.67
CA VAL A 161 14.31 4.05 -9.33
C VAL A 161 14.94 5.38 -8.96
N THR A 162 16.19 5.38 -8.53
CA THR A 162 16.88 6.61 -8.11
C THR A 162 17.57 7.31 -9.26
N GLU A 163 17.91 8.58 -9.08
CA GLU A 163 18.74 9.34 -10.03
C GLU A 163 20.10 8.68 -10.27
N ALA A 164 20.70 8.01 -9.28
CA ALA A 164 21.96 7.27 -9.47
C ALA A 164 21.79 6.06 -10.39
N GLU A 165 20.73 5.27 -10.17
CA GLU A 165 20.41 4.11 -11.02
C GLU A 165 20.08 4.54 -12.45
N TRP A 166 19.31 5.62 -12.58
CA TRP A 166 18.98 6.22 -13.87
C TRP A 166 20.21 6.79 -14.59
N ALA A 167 21.08 7.51 -13.88
CA ALA A 167 22.30 8.07 -14.45
C ALA A 167 23.22 6.96 -14.98
N LYS A 168 23.35 5.84 -14.26
CA LYS A 168 24.05 4.64 -14.75
C LYS A 168 23.47 4.13 -16.06
N PHE A 169 22.15 3.99 -16.16
CA PHE A 169 21.48 3.61 -17.41
C PHE A 169 21.76 4.59 -18.56
N LYS A 170 21.82 5.89 -18.28
CA LYS A 170 22.09 6.93 -19.28
C LYS A 170 23.58 7.14 -19.58
N GLY A 171 24.49 6.43 -18.90
CA GLY A 171 25.93 6.65 -19.02
C GLY A 171 26.36 8.04 -18.52
N LYS A 172 25.70 8.57 -17.50
CA LYS A 172 25.93 9.88 -16.91
C LYS A 172 26.33 9.75 -15.43
N SER A 173 26.90 10.82 -14.88
CA SER A 173 27.08 11.00 -13.44
C SER A 173 25.95 11.83 -12.86
N VAL A 174 25.64 11.60 -11.58
CA VAL A 174 24.73 12.42 -10.78
C VAL A 174 25.53 13.04 -9.63
N ALA A 175 25.11 14.21 -9.15
CA ALA A 175 25.72 14.81 -7.97
C ALA A 175 25.39 13.99 -6.70
N PRO A 176 26.33 13.79 -5.75
CA PRO A 176 26.14 12.91 -4.60
C PRO A 176 24.86 13.18 -3.80
N GLU A 177 24.48 14.44 -3.64
CA GLU A 177 23.28 14.85 -2.90
C GLU A 177 21.96 14.47 -3.59
N LYS A 178 22.00 14.11 -4.87
CA LYS A 178 20.85 13.70 -5.67
C LYS A 178 20.75 12.20 -5.89
N GLU A 179 21.80 11.43 -5.57
CA GLU A 179 21.89 9.99 -5.87
C GLU A 179 20.69 9.17 -5.38
N LYS A 180 20.13 9.55 -4.23
CA LYS A 180 19.00 8.88 -3.59
C LYS A 180 17.64 9.49 -3.91
N LEU A 181 17.57 10.58 -4.69
CA LEU A 181 16.29 11.12 -5.11
C LEU A 181 15.64 10.17 -6.12
N PRO A 182 14.31 10.02 -6.11
CA PRO A 182 13.61 9.28 -7.16
C PRO A 182 13.83 9.99 -8.49
N VAL A 183 14.09 9.24 -9.55
CA VAL A 183 14.14 9.82 -10.89
C VAL A 183 12.75 10.32 -11.28
N THR A 184 12.64 11.55 -11.75
CA THR A 184 11.39 12.11 -12.28
C THR A 184 11.59 12.68 -13.68
N ASN A 185 10.55 13.26 -14.27
CA ASN A 185 10.56 13.71 -15.67
C ASN A 185 10.86 12.58 -16.66
N VAL A 186 10.33 11.39 -16.37
CA VAL A 186 10.42 10.19 -17.21
C VAL A 186 9.04 9.82 -17.74
N SER A 187 8.96 9.46 -19.02
CA SER A 187 7.73 8.92 -19.61
C SER A 187 7.62 7.41 -19.35
N VAL A 188 6.45 6.83 -19.62
CA VAL A 188 6.26 5.36 -19.55
C VAL A 188 7.26 4.65 -20.48
N LYS A 189 7.47 5.19 -21.68
CA LYS A 189 8.41 4.64 -22.66
C LYS A 189 9.85 4.68 -22.16
N ASP A 190 10.26 5.75 -21.48
CA ASP A 190 11.61 5.85 -20.90
C ASP A 190 11.80 4.80 -19.78
N ALA A 191 10.78 4.62 -18.94
CA ALA A 191 10.77 3.61 -17.89
C ALA A 191 10.82 2.17 -18.46
N GLU A 192 10.09 1.90 -19.53
CA GLU A 192 10.14 0.63 -20.26
C GLU A 192 11.52 0.37 -20.87
N GLN A 193 12.19 1.40 -21.42
CA GLN A 193 13.55 1.27 -21.93
C GLN A 193 14.55 0.94 -20.81
N TYR A 194 14.39 1.54 -19.62
CA TYR A 194 15.17 1.19 -18.44
C TYR A 194 14.95 -0.27 -18.02
N CYS A 195 13.69 -0.71 -18.00
CA CYS A 195 13.36 -2.11 -17.73
C CYS A 195 13.97 -3.08 -18.77
N ALA A 196 13.92 -2.71 -20.05
CA ALA A 196 14.56 -3.48 -21.12
C ALA A 196 16.09 -3.52 -20.98
N TYR A 197 16.71 -2.44 -20.51
CA TYR A 197 18.14 -2.40 -20.18
C TYR A 197 18.48 -3.40 -19.07
N LEU A 198 17.75 -3.39 -17.95
CA LEU A 198 17.96 -4.35 -16.86
C LEU A 198 17.79 -5.80 -17.32
N SER A 199 16.83 -6.06 -18.20
CA SER A 199 16.55 -7.41 -18.71
C SER A 199 17.67 -7.96 -19.62
N LYS A 200 18.53 -7.11 -20.19
CA LYS A 200 19.66 -7.55 -21.01
C LYS A 200 20.77 -8.20 -20.19
N ASP A 201 20.99 -7.68 -18.99
CA ASP A 201 22.09 -8.11 -18.10
C ASP A 201 21.67 -9.26 -17.15
N ASP A 202 20.40 -9.66 -17.19
CA ASP A 202 19.84 -10.71 -16.35
C ASP A 202 18.97 -11.68 -17.20
N PRO A 203 19.58 -12.74 -17.76
CA PRO A 203 18.87 -13.65 -18.64
C PRO A 203 17.79 -14.46 -17.91
N ALA A 204 17.82 -14.58 -16.58
CA ALA A 204 16.85 -15.35 -15.81
C ALA A 204 15.53 -14.60 -15.55
N HIS A 205 15.52 -13.28 -15.72
CA HIS A 205 14.38 -12.44 -15.37
C HIS A 205 13.93 -11.51 -16.49
N VAL A 206 12.68 -11.08 -16.40
CA VAL A 206 12.10 -9.97 -17.16
C VAL A 206 11.84 -8.84 -16.18
N TYR A 207 12.29 -7.65 -16.54
CA TYR A 207 12.01 -6.42 -15.81
C TYR A 207 10.94 -5.62 -16.54
N ARG A 208 9.98 -5.06 -15.80
CA ARG A 208 8.86 -4.28 -16.35
C ARG A 208 8.27 -3.33 -15.31
N LEU A 209 7.41 -2.42 -15.76
CA LEU A 209 6.56 -1.66 -14.84
C LEU A 209 5.58 -2.60 -14.11
N PRO A 210 5.22 -2.27 -12.85
CA PRO A 210 4.14 -2.97 -12.16
C PRO A 210 2.79 -2.65 -12.81
N SER A 211 1.88 -3.60 -12.82
CA SER A 211 0.45 -3.28 -12.91
C SER A 211 -0.01 -2.59 -11.62
N GLU A 212 -1.13 -1.87 -11.64
CA GLU A 212 -1.72 -1.31 -10.41
C GLU A 212 -1.99 -2.40 -9.37
N ALA A 213 -2.43 -3.59 -9.81
CA ALA A 213 -2.69 -4.70 -8.91
C ALA A 213 -1.43 -5.20 -8.19
N GLU A 214 -0.31 -5.35 -8.91
CA GLU A 214 0.97 -5.76 -8.31
C GLU A 214 1.52 -4.68 -7.38
N TRP A 215 1.40 -3.42 -7.77
CA TRP A 215 1.76 -2.28 -6.95
C TRP A 215 0.96 -2.27 -5.64
N GLU A 216 -0.36 -2.49 -5.72
CA GLU A 216 -1.24 -2.52 -4.54
C GLU A 216 -0.95 -3.72 -3.63
N LEU A 217 -0.62 -4.89 -4.19
CA LEU A 217 -0.18 -6.05 -3.41
C LEU A 217 1.13 -5.77 -2.67
N ALA A 218 2.07 -5.07 -3.31
CA ALA A 218 3.35 -4.70 -2.74
C ALA A 218 3.22 -3.62 -1.65
N ALA A 219 2.44 -2.58 -1.90
CA ALA A 219 2.17 -1.50 -0.95
C ALA A 219 1.36 -2.00 0.26
N GLY A 220 0.28 -2.72 0.01
CA GLY A 220 -0.65 -3.18 1.04
C GLY A 220 -1.40 -2.03 1.71
N HIS A 221 -1.82 -2.23 2.97
CA HIS A 221 -2.59 -1.21 3.69
C HIS A 221 -1.71 0.00 4.06
N MET A 222 -2.13 1.20 3.66
CA MET A 222 -1.52 2.46 4.09
C MET A 222 -1.91 2.77 5.54
N PRO A 223 -0.97 2.79 6.50
CA PRO A 223 -1.30 3.11 7.89
C PRO A 223 -1.76 4.57 8.00
N LYS A 224 -2.84 4.80 8.74
CA LYS A 224 -3.52 6.10 8.75
C LYS A 224 -2.64 7.25 9.25
N ASP A 225 -1.65 7.00 10.10
CA ASP A 225 -0.76 8.01 10.68
C ASP A 225 0.72 7.74 10.38
N ALA A 226 1.00 6.89 9.39
CA ALA A 226 2.36 6.69 8.89
C ALA A 226 2.98 8.01 8.39
N ASP A 227 4.30 8.11 8.54
CA ASP A 227 5.07 9.23 8.06
C ASP A 227 5.49 8.99 6.61
N PHE A 228 5.14 9.91 5.72
CA PHE A 228 5.51 9.87 4.32
C PHE A 228 5.31 11.24 3.67
N ASN A 229 5.94 11.45 2.52
CA ASN A 229 6.02 12.75 1.84
C ASN A 229 4.76 13.05 1.03
N CYS A 230 3.67 13.44 1.70
CA CYS A 230 2.44 13.91 1.06
C CYS A 230 1.92 15.19 1.74
N GLY A 231 1.09 15.97 1.04
CA GLY A 231 0.53 17.22 1.55
C GLY A 231 1.26 18.43 0.96
N GLU A 232 0.53 19.11 0.08
CA GLU A 232 0.90 20.26 -0.77
C GLU A 232 1.94 21.21 -0.15
N GLY A 233 3.13 21.27 -0.76
CA GLY A 233 4.19 22.25 -0.45
C GLY A 233 5.61 21.70 -0.26
N GLY A 234 5.78 20.38 -0.38
CA GLY A 234 7.07 19.72 -0.27
C GLY A 234 7.93 19.77 -1.54
N ALA A 235 9.08 19.10 -1.47
CA ALA A 235 9.89 18.72 -2.61
C ALA A 235 10.13 17.21 -2.57
N ILE A 236 10.62 16.62 -3.66
CA ILE A 236 11.07 15.23 -3.65
C ILE A 236 12.15 15.04 -2.58
N THR A 237 12.13 13.88 -1.94
CA THR A 237 13.08 13.52 -0.88
C THR A 237 13.83 12.24 -1.23
N PRO A 238 14.99 11.98 -0.61
CA PRO A 238 15.67 10.69 -0.74
C PRO A 238 14.72 9.53 -0.44
N VAL A 239 14.81 8.45 -1.24
CA VAL A 239 13.88 7.31 -1.20
C VAL A 239 13.89 6.51 0.11
N ASP A 240 14.89 6.75 0.97
CA ASP A 240 15.06 6.12 2.27
C ASP A 240 14.68 7.04 3.46
N LYS A 241 14.23 8.28 3.20
CA LYS A 241 13.88 9.25 4.26
C LYS A 241 12.78 8.73 5.19
N TYR A 242 11.82 7.97 4.65
CA TYR A 242 10.69 7.41 5.39
C TYR A 242 10.81 5.90 5.58
N ALA A 243 12.02 5.38 5.81
CA ALA A 243 12.31 3.94 5.85
C ALA A 243 11.50 3.12 6.89
N LYS A 244 10.86 3.77 7.87
CA LYS A 244 9.96 3.12 8.83
C LYS A 244 8.60 2.77 8.22
N THR A 245 8.17 3.51 7.21
CA THR A 245 6.90 3.32 6.52
C THR A 245 7.06 2.27 5.42
N LYS A 246 7.09 1.00 5.85
CA LYS A 246 7.25 -0.14 4.94
C LYS A 246 5.91 -0.65 4.43
N GLY A 247 5.82 -0.86 3.11
CA GLY A 247 4.74 -1.58 2.46
C GLY A 247 4.66 -3.06 2.88
N ALA A 248 3.66 -3.76 2.34
CA ALA A 248 3.42 -5.18 2.59
C ALA A 248 4.58 -6.08 2.18
N CYS A 249 5.32 -5.73 1.11
CA CYS A 249 6.51 -6.46 0.68
C CYS A 249 7.77 -6.11 1.50
N GLY A 250 7.74 -5.03 2.28
CA GLY A 250 8.89 -4.49 3.03
C GLY A 250 9.57 -3.28 2.40
N GLY A 251 9.21 -2.93 1.15
CA GLY A 251 9.74 -1.76 0.45
C GLY A 251 9.17 -0.46 1.02
N VAL A 252 9.78 0.66 0.64
CA VAL A 252 9.48 1.99 1.19
C VAL A 252 9.06 2.95 0.07
N ASP A 253 8.56 4.12 0.45
CA ASP A 253 8.09 5.17 -0.47
C ASP A 253 6.98 4.72 -1.42
N PHE A 254 6.04 3.89 -0.93
CA PHE A 254 4.81 3.58 -1.66
C PHE A 254 3.77 4.70 -1.58
N TRP A 255 3.82 5.57 -0.58
CA TRP A 255 2.81 6.59 -0.35
C TRP A 255 3.50 7.96 -0.33
N GLY A 256 3.09 8.87 -1.21
CA GLY A 256 3.73 10.17 -1.40
C GLY A 256 5.08 10.09 -2.13
N ASN A 257 5.90 11.12 -1.92
CA ASN A 257 7.13 11.44 -2.64
C ASN A 257 6.86 11.70 -4.12
N CYS A 258 6.61 10.67 -4.91
CA CYS A 258 6.26 10.79 -6.32
C CYS A 258 5.19 9.77 -6.69
N TRP A 259 4.31 10.17 -7.60
CA TRP A 259 3.44 9.23 -8.31
C TRP A 259 4.31 8.18 -9.02
N GLU A 260 3.92 6.90 -8.98
CA GLU A 260 4.64 5.83 -9.67
C GLU A 260 3.87 5.38 -10.92
N TRP A 261 4.53 5.41 -12.08
CA TRP A 261 3.99 4.84 -13.32
C TRP A 261 3.66 3.35 -13.15
N THR A 262 2.53 2.95 -13.72
CA THR A 262 2.13 1.54 -13.86
C THR A 262 1.91 1.17 -15.32
N SER A 263 1.94 -0.13 -15.62
CA SER A 263 1.60 -0.66 -16.94
C SER A 263 0.09 -0.74 -17.20
N THR A 264 -0.75 -0.36 -16.25
CA THR A 264 -2.22 -0.45 -16.40
C THR A 264 -2.73 0.77 -17.17
N MET A 265 -3.36 0.51 -18.32
CA MET A 265 -3.96 1.56 -19.14
C MET A 265 -5.31 2.01 -18.58
N ARG A 266 -5.55 3.31 -18.55
CA ARG A 266 -6.76 3.97 -18.03
C ARG A 266 -7.55 4.73 -19.11
N GLY A 267 -7.27 4.41 -20.37
CA GLY A 267 -7.85 5.07 -21.54
C GLY A 267 -6.83 5.09 -22.67
N GLU A 268 -7.23 5.62 -23.82
CA GLU A 268 -6.33 5.78 -24.97
C GLU A 268 -5.18 6.74 -24.61
N GLY A 269 -3.94 6.24 -24.64
CA GLY A 269 -2.74 7.02 -24.32
C GLY A 269 -2.61 7.48 -22.86
N LEU A 270 -3.41 6.92 -21.95
CA LEU A 270 -3.37 7.21 -20.51
C LEU A 270 -2.94 5.98 -19.72
N SER A 271 -1.92 6.13 -18.88
CA SER A 271 -1.48 5.11 -17.93
C SER A 271 -1.87 5.50 -16.51
N GLY A 272 -2.26 4.52 -15.71
CA GLY A 272 -2.50 4.71 -14.28
C GLY A 272 -1.22 5.02 -13.54
N VAL A 273 -1.32 5.90 -12.55
CA VAL A 273 -0.25 6.19 -11.59
C VAL A 273 -0.72 5.90 -10.17
N LYS A 274 0.20 5.54 -9.29
CA LYS A 274 -0.11 5.10 -7.92
C LYS A 274 0.72 5.86 -6.87
N GLY A 275 0.25 5.83 -5.62
CA GLY A 275 1.02 6.26 -4.45
C GLY A 275 0.87 7.73 -4.05
N GLY A 276 0.48 8.62 -4.96
CA GLY A 276 0.49 10.06 -4.69
C GLY A 276 1.89 10.65 -4.67
N ALA A 277 2.00 11.98 -4.62
CA ALA A 277 3.27 12.69 -4.60
C ALA A 277 3.34 13.73 -3.45
N PHE A 278 4.49 14.38 -3.33
CA PHE A 278 4.73 15.46 -2.36
C PHE A 278 3.74 16.63 -2.46
N ASP A 279 3.09 16.79 -3.61
CA ASP A 279 2.10 17.83 -3.91
C ASP A 279 0.66 17.28 -3.99
N SER A 280 0.44 16.03 -3.58
CA SER A 280 -0.88 15.40 -3.58
C SER A 280 -1.54 15.47 -2.21
N LYS A 281 -2.88 15.45 -2.20
CA LYS A 281 -3.62 15.30 -0.95
C LYS A 281 -3.35 13.92 -0.36
N ARG A 282 -3.29 13.82 0.96
CA ARG A 282 -3.06 12.54 1.64
C ARG A 282 -4.11 11.47 1.32
N THR A 283 -5.34 11.89 0.98
CA THR A 283 -6.44 11.00 0.54
C THR A 283 -6.22 10.40 -0.85
N GLU A 284 -5.42 11.06 -1.70
CA GLU A 284 -5.01 10.58 -3.04
C GLU A 284 -3.82 9.62 -2.95
N CYS A 285 -3.06 9.67 -1.86
CA CYS A 285 -1.93 8.77 -1.61
C CYS A 285 -2.35 7.37 -1.13
N ARG A 286 -3.65 7.08 -0.98
CA ARG A 286 -4.12 5.76 -0.52
C ARG A 286 -3.73 4.68 -1.51
N THR A 287 -3.41 3.49 -1.01
CA THR A 287 -3.14 2.32 -1.85
C THR A 287 -4.25 2.06 -2.85
N GLU A 288 -5.51 2.28 -2.46
CA GLU A 288 -6.69 1.96 -3.25
C GLU A 288 -7.12 3.07 -4.22
N ALA A 289 -6.49 4.25 -4.14
CA ALA A 289 -6.81 5.37 -5.03
C ALA A 289 -6.37 5.04 -6.47
N ARG A 290 -7.33 5.06 -7.40
CA ARG A 290 -7.19 4.61 -8.79
C ARG A 290 -7.71 5.63 -9.81
N THR A 291 -8.11 6.81 -9.33
CA THR A 291 -8.73 7.87 -10.14
C THR A 291 -7.72 8.60 -11.01
N GLU A 292 -6.45 8.63 -10.59
CA GLU A 292 -5.41 9.39 -11.26
C GLU A 292 -4.83 8.62 -12.45
N SER A 293 -4.75 9.29 -13.60
CA SER A 293 -4.06 8.80 -14.80
C SER A 293 -3.36 9.95 -15.50
N ARG A 294 -2.31 9.63 -16.27
CA ARG A 294 -1.46 10.62 -16.92
C ARG A 294 -1.16 10.19 -18.34
N LYS A 295 -0.87 11.16 -19.21
CA LYS A 295 -0.51 10.89 -20.61
C LYS A 295 0.79 10.11 -20.64
N SER A 296 0.76 8.87 -21.14
CA SER A 296 1.88 7.93 -21.06
C SER A 296 3.14 8.43 -21.79
N THR A 297 2.96 9.31 -22.79
CA THR A 297 4.05 9.90 -23.57
C THR A 297 4.63 11.18 -22.96
N ALA A 298 4.06 11.69 -21.87
CA ALA A 298 4.53 12.92 -21.22
C ALA A 298 5.45 12.60 -20.04
N CYS A 299 6.25 13.59 -19.66
CA CYS A 299 7.12 13.57 -18.50
C CYS A 299 6.59 14.54 -17.46
N TYR A 300 6.68 14.18 -16.18
CA TYR A 300 6.17 15.00 -15.09
C TYR A 300 7.21 15.09 -13.95
N PRO A 301 7.36 16.25 -13.30
CA PRO A 301 8.36 16.46 -12.25
C PRO A 301 8.05 15.71 -10.95
N ASN A 302 6.81 15.25 -10.76
CA ASN A 302 6.34 14.51 -9.60
C ASN A 302 5.93 13.06 -9.93
N VAL A 303 6.33 12.55 -11.11
CA VAL A 303 6.09 11.15 -11.50
C VAL A 303 7.42 10.44 -11.70
N THR A 304 7.57 9.31 -11.00
CA THR A 304 8.67 8.36 -11.03
C THR A 304 8.16 6.98 -11.44
N PHE A 305 8.96 5.94 -11.25
CA PHE A 305 8.52 4.56 -11.41
C PHE A 305 9.32 3.61 -10.53
N ARG A 306 8.77 2.42 -10.34
CA ARG A 306 9.40 1.29 -9.67
C ARG A 306 9.34 0.08 -10.60
N VAL A 307 10.24 -0.87 -10.39
CA VAL A 307 10.44 -1.98 -11.33
C VAL A 307 9.97 -3.31 -10.72
N ILE A 308 9.21 -4.08 -11.49
CA ILE A 308 8.99 -5.51 -11.26
C ILE A 308 10.15 -6.30 -11.86
N ARG A 309 10.62 -7.31 -11.13
CA ARG A 309 11.48 -8.39 -11.60
C ARG A 309 10.70 -9.70 -11.49
N GLU A 310 10.47 -10.34 -12.63
CA GLU A 310 9.71 -11.58 -12.78
C GLU A 310 10.61 -12.67 -13.38
N GLY A 311 10.51 -13.91 -12.91
CA GLY A 311 11.26 -15.04 -13.47
C GLY A 311 10.74 -15.46 -14.85
N LYS A 312 11.63 -15.88 -15.75
CA LYS A 312 11.24 -16.43 -17.07
C LYS A 312 10.65 -17.85 -16.99
#